data_AF-A0A3M1EE81-F1
#
_entry.id   AF-A0A3M1EE81-F1
#
_cell.length_a   1.000
_cell.length_b   1.000
_cell.length_c   1.000
_cell.angle_alpha   90.00
_cell.angle_beta   90.00
_cell.angle_gamma   90.00
#
_symmetry.space_group_name_H-M   'P 1'
#
loop_
_entity.id
_entity.type
_entity.pdbx_description
1 polymer ?
#
loop_
_entity_poly.entity_id
_entity_poly.type
_entity_poly.pdbx_seq_one_letter_code
_entity_poly.pdbx_strand_id
1 'polypeptide(L)'
;MTAHDTRVQIDVNEALVEWDVEGLAAGAKLVTPWGHVWLGEEGGAGRRLLAEVEQGFTLVVHAGPVSLSEYLLPGRHELLLTELDRSDTHPRR
;
A
#
# COMPACT_ATOMS: atom_id res chain seq x y z
N MET A 1 -11.03 11.98 22.29
CA MET A 1 -10.15 11.56 21.18
C MET A 1 -10.03 10.04 21.26
N THR A 2 -10.92 9.33 20.57
CA THR A 2 -10.80 7.89 20.39
C THR A 2 -9.71 7.65 19.36
N ALA A 3 -8.63 7.00 19.77
CA ALA A 3 -7.67 6.44 18.85
C ALA A 3 -8.43 5.46 17.95
N HIS A 4 -8.53 5.77 16.66
CA HIS A 4 -8.94 4.78 15.67
C HIS A 4 -7.77 3.81 15.53
N ASP A 5 -7.77 2.82 16.40
CA ASP A 5 -6.82 1.70 16.45
C ASP A 5 -7.13 0.72 15.31
N THR A 6 -7.26 1.24 14.10
CA THR A 6 -7.68 0.49 12.92
C THR A 6 -6.55 0.53 11.92
N ARG A 7 -5.63 -0.43 12.05
CA ARG A 7 -4.48 -0.58 11.14
C ARG A 7 -4.89 -1.01 9.74
N VAL A 8 -6.13 -1.46 9.52
CA VAL A 8 -6.64 -1.93 8.22
C VAL A 8 -8.16 -1.70 8.13
N GLN A 9 -8.63 -1.14 7.02
CA GLN A 9 -10.04 -1.06 6.65
C GLN A 9 -10.27 -1.80 5.32
N ILE A 10 -11.36 -2.55 5.22
CA ILE A 10 -11.76 -3.28 4.01
C ILE A 10 -13.21 -2.95 3.71
N ASP A 11 -13.47 -2.31 2.57
CA ASP A 11 -14.81 -2.13 2.03
C ASP A 11 -15.05 -3.16 0.92
N VAL A 12 -15.90 -4.14 1.21
CA VAL A 12 -16.21 -5.25 0.30
C VAL A 12 -17.10 -4.79 -0.86
N ASN A 13 -17.92 -3.76 -0.68
CA ASN A 13 -18.83 -3.28 -1.73
C ASN A 13 -18.07 -2.50 -2.79
N GLU A 14 -17.05 -1.74 -2.36
CA GLU A 14 -16.22 -0.93 -3.27
C GLU A 14 -14.97 -1.67 -3.77
N ALA A 15 -14.74 -2.90 -3.31
CA ALA A 15 -13.50 -3.62 -3.52
C ALA A 15 -12.27 -2.77 -3.16
N LEU A 16 -12.28 -2.22 -1.95
CA LEU A 16 -11.28 -1.27 -1.45
C LEU A 16 -10.63 -1.79 -0.16
N VAL A 17 -9.31 -1.62 -0.09
CA VAL A 17 -8.49 -1.89 1.09
C VAL A 17 -7.69 -0.64 1.42
N GLU A 18 -7.81 -0.15 2.65
CA GLU A 18 -6.94 0.89 3.20
C GLU A 18 -6.08 0.28 4.30
N TRP A 19 -4.76 0.40 4.19
CA TRP A 19 -3.81 -0.25 5.08
C TRP A 19 -2.78 0.76 5.61
N ASP A 20 -2.78 1.00 6.93
CA ASP A 20 -1.70 1.74 7.59
C ASP A 20 -0.56 0.78 7.95
N VAL A 21 0.63 1.06 7.40
CA VAL A 21 1.82 0.24 7.56
C VAL A 21 2.88 0.90 8.44
N GLU A 22 2.55 2.01 9.11
CA GLU A 22 3.44 2.71 10.03
C GLU A 22 3.88 1.77 11.17
N GLY A 23 5.19 1.69 11.40
CA GLY A 23 5.78 0.81 12.43
C GLY A 23 5.61 -0.70 12.21
N LEU A 24 5.03 -1.14 11.08
CA LEU A 24 4.98 -2.57 10.73
C LEU A 24 6.34 -3.06 10.23
N ALA A 25 6.73 -4.26 10.66
CA ALA A 25 7.96 -4.90 10.21
C ALA A 25 7.82 -5.48 8.79
N ALA A 26 8.95 -5.63 8.10
CA ALA A 26 9.01 -6.39 6.86
C ALA A 26 8.47 -7.82 7.08
N GLY A 27 7.73 -8.32 6.10
CA GLY A 27 7.01 -9.60 6.17
C GLY A 27 5.60 -9.50 6.77
N ALA A 28 5.17 -8.33 7.27
CA ALA A 28 3.77 -8.14 7.66
C ALA A 28 2.86 -8.46 6.46
N LYS A 29 1.85 -9.29 6.71
CA LYS A 29 0.93 -9.80 5.68
C LYS A 29 -0.49 -9.32 5.96
N LEU A 30 -1.15 -8.84 4.92
CA LEU A 30 -2.57 -8.59 4.88
C LEU A 30 -3.25 -9.63 3.98
N VAL A 31 -4.29 -10.28 4.49
CA VAL A 31 -5.15 -11.19 3.73
C VAL A 31 -6.47 -10.49 3.48
N THR A 32 -6.86 -10.40 2.21
CA THR A 32 -8.09 -9.75 1.75
C THR A 32 -8.96 -10.79 1.04
N PRO A 33 -10.25 -10.53 0.80
CA PRO A 33 -11.10 -11.40 -0.02
C PRO A 33 -10.61 -11.58 -1.46
N TRP A 34 -9.75 -10.68 -1.96
CA TRP A 34 -9.34 -10.65 -3.37
C TRP A 34 -7.87 -11.01 -3.58
N GLY A 35 -7.15 -11.37 -2.52
CA GLY A 35 -5.73 -11.68 -2.58
C GLY A 35 -4.97 -11.35 -1.31
N HIS A 36 -3.65 -11.37 -1.41
CA HIS A 36 -2.72 -11.16 -0.32
C HIS A 36 -1.78 -10.00 -0.63
N VAL A 37 -1.45 -9.21 0.39
CA VAL A 37 -0.46 -8.13 0.30
C VAL A 37 0.58 -8.33 1.40
N TRP A 38 1.85 -8.07 1.10
CA TRP A 38 2.95 -8.16 2.05
C TRP A 38 3.80 -6.90 2.02
N LEU A 39 4.29 -6.51 3.19
CA LEU A 39 5.41 -5.57 3.30
C LEU A 39 6.71 -6.27 2.97
N GLY A 40 7.42 -5.75 1.98
CA GLY A 40 8.80 -6.11 1.70
C GLY A 40 9.78 -5.36 2.59
N GLU A 41 11.06 -5.55 2.32
CA GLU A 41 12.13 -4.80 2.97
C GLU A 41 12.11 -3.32 2.54
N GLU A 42 12.54 -2.45 3.45
CA GLU A 42 12.79 -1.05 3.17
C GLU A 42 14.20 -0.91 2.62
N GLY A 43 14.33 -0.34 1.43
CA GLY A 43 15.62 -0.04 0.79
C GLY A 43 15.73 1.46 0.51
N GLY A 44 16.91 1.95 0.15
CA GLY A 44 17.19 3.40 -0.03
C GLY A 44 16.31 4.18 -1.01
N ALA A 45 15.38 3.53 -1.72
CA ALA A 45 14.38 4.17 -2.57
C ALA A 45 12.97 4.22 -1.95
N GLY A 46 12.70 3.52 -0.84
CA GLY A 46 11.38 3.43 -0.19
C GLY A 46 11.05 2.01 0.29
N ARG A 47 9.78 1.81 0.67
CA ARG A 47 9.28 0.54 1.20
C ARG A 47 8.56 -0.27 0.12
N ARG A 48 8.94 -1.53 -0.05
CA ARG A 48 8.31 -2.42 -1.04
C ARG A 48 6.99 -3.01 -0.52
N LEU A 49 6.07 -3.20 -1.44
CA LEU A 49 4.80 -3.90 -1.24
C LEU A 49 4.70 -4.99 -2.32
N LEU A 50 4.41 -6.21 -1.91
CA LEU A 50 4.16 -7.32 -2.82
C LEU A 50 2.67 -7.64 -2.74
N ALA A 51 2.03 -7.94 -3.87
CA ALA A 51 0.64 -8.39 -3.88
C ALA A 51 0.44 -9.59 -4.81
N GLU A 52 -0.29 -10.59 -4.34
CA GLU A 52 -0.81 -11.70 -5.14
C GLU A 52 -2.32 -11.57 -5.16
N VAL A 53 -2.85 -11.24 -6.33
CA VAL A 53 -4.23 -10.79 -6.52
C VAL A 53 -5.00 -11.84 -7.31
N GLU A 54 -6.11 -12.29 -6.76
CA GLU A 54 -7.02 -13.27 -7.36
C GLU A 54 -8.18 -12.56 -8.09
N GLN A 55 -8.61 -11.40 -7.59
CA GLN A 55 -9.68 -10.57 -8.15
C GLN A 55 -9.31 -9.09 -8.05
N GLY A 56 -9.82 -8.25 -8.95
CA GLY A 56 -9.44 -6.84 -8.98
C GLY A 56 -9.93 -6.04 -7.76
N PHE A 57 -9.08 -5.20 -7.18
CA PHE A 57 -9.42 -4.32 -6.05
C PHE A 57 -8.51 -3.09 -5.98
N THR A 58 -8.98 -2.04 -5.30
CA THR A 58 -8.19 -0.84 -5.01
C THR A 58 -7.44 -1.03 -3.69
N LEU A 59 -6.13 -0.82 -3.71
CA LEU A 59 -5.28 -0.82 -2.53
C LEU A 59 -4.79 0.60 -2.25
N VAL A 60 -5.07 1.09 -1.05
CA VAL A 60 -4.51 2.33 -0.49
C VAL A 60 -3.61 1.96 0.68
N VAL A 61 -2.35 2.40 0.64
CA VAL A 61 -1.38 2.14 1.71
C VAL A 61 -0.84 3.45 2.27
N HIS A 62 -0.82 3.58 3.59
CA HIS A 62 -0.31 4.75 4.30
C HIS A 62 0.94 4.41 5.12
N ALA A 63 1.99 5.23 5.02
CA ALA A 63 3.15 5.21 5.92
C ALA A 63 3.53 6.65 6.24
N GLY A 64 3.28 7.09 7.47
CA GLY A 64 3.46 8.47 7.90
C GLY A 64 2.76 9.46 6.93
N PRO A 65 3.50 10.41 6.29
CA PRO A 65 2.92 11.38 5.37
C PRO A 65 2.66 10.82 3.95
N VAL A 66 3.08 9.58 3.66
CA VAL A 66 3.03 8.99 2.32
C VAL A 66 1.79 8.15 2.15
N SER A 67 1.16 8.25 0.97
CA SER A 67 0.07 7.36 0.58
C SER A 67 0.28 6.89 -0.86
N LEU A 68 0.08 5.59 -1.07
CA LEU A 68 0.00 4.96 -2.39
C LEU A 68 -1.45 4.53 -2.62
N SER A 69 -2.01 4.78 -3.81
CA SER A 69 -3.34 4.30 -4.20
C SER A 69 -3.23 3.69 -5.59
N GLU A 70 -3.52 2.40 -5.71
CA GLU A 70 -3.40 1.66 -6.97
C GLU A 70 -4.57 0.70 -7.15
N TYR A 71 -5.02 0.52 -8.39
CA TYR A 71 -6.01 -0.50 -8.73
C TYR A 71 -5.30 -1.76 -9.25
N LEU A 72 -5.36 -2.83 -8.47
CA LEU A 72 -4.67 -4.08 -8.78
C LEU A 72 -5.58 -5.03 -9.54
N LEU A 73 -5.08 -5.55 -10.67
CA LEU A 73 -5.73 -6.62 -11.44
C LEU A 73 -5.25 -8.00 -10.97
N PRO A 74 -5.94 -9.11 -11.30
CA PRO A 74 -5.46 -10.45 -11.00
C PRO A 74 -4.03 -10.69 -11.51
N GLY A 75 -3.16 -11.20 -10.64
CA GLY A 75 -1.74 -11.38 -10.93
C GLY A 75 -0.82 -11.05 -9.76
N ARG A 76 0.49 -11.01 -10.05
CA ARG A 76 1.53 -10.63 -9.09
C ARG A 76 1.97 -9.20 -9.34
N HIS A 77 2.05 -8.40 -8.28
CA HIS A 77 2.46 -7.00 -8.34
C HIS A 77 3.57 -6.73 -7.32
N GLU A 78 4.49 -5.86 -7.72
CA GLU A 78 5.45 -5.22 -6.84
C GLU A 78 5.22 -3.71 -6.93
N LEU A 79 4.88 -3.11 -5.79
CA LEU A 79 4.65 -1.69 -5.65
C LEU A 79 5.73 -1.10 -4.74
N LEU A 80 6.02 0.18 -4.94
CA LEU A 80 7.02 0.88 -4.16
C LEU A 80 6.38 2.10 -3.50
N LEU A 81 6.30 2.07 -2.19
CA LEU A 81 5.88 3.20 -1.37
C LEU A 81 7.09 4.10 -1.16
N THR A 82 7.18 5.16 -1.95
CA THR A 82 8.23 6.17 -1.87
C THR A 82 7.62 7.52 -1.57
N GLU A 83 8.33 8.35 -0.82
CA GLU A 83 8.11 9.79 -0.93
C GLU A 83 8.44 10.18 -2.37
N LEU A 84 7.42 10.45 -3.18
CA LEU A 84 7.62 11.27 -4.38
C LEU A 84 8.04 12.65 -3.87
N ASP A 85 9.35 12.87 -3.79
CA ASP A 85 9.86 14.20 -3.49
C ASP A 85 9.26 15.15 -4.52
N ARG A 86 8.46 16.11 -4.06
CA ARG A 86 7.83 17.12 -4.93
C ARG A 86 8.89 17.96 -5.66
N SER A 87 10.17 17.84 -5.29
CA SER A 87 11.31 18.42 -6.01
C SER A 87 11.55 17.79 -7.40
N ASP A 88 11.01 16.61 -7.71
CA ASP A 88 11.19 15.92 -9.00
C ASP A 88 10.10 16.22 -10.05
N THR A 89 9.31 17.29 -9.85
CA THR A 89 8.43 17.82 -10.90
C THR A 89 9.21 18.74 -11.85
N HIS A 90 9.94 18.11 -12.78
CA HIS A 90 10.52 18.65 -14.02
C HIS A 90 11.49 19.86 -13.92
N PRO A 91 12.73 19.77 -14.46
CA PRO A 91 13.40 20.99 -14.91
C PRO A 91 12.57 21.61 -16.03
N ARG A 92 12.11 22.84 -15.82
CA ARG A 92 11.50 23.67 -16.88
C ARG A 92 12.41 23.66 -18.11
N ARG A 93 11.95 23.07 -19.22
CA ARG A 93 12.34 23.45 -20.57
C ARG A 93 11.16 23.29 -21.52
#